data_AF-A0A830GSU0-F1
#
_entry.id   AF-A0A830GSU0-F1
#
_cell.length_a   1.000
_cell.length_b   1.000
_cell.length_c   1.000
_cell.angle_alpha   90.00
_cell.angle_beta   90.00
_cell.angle_gamma   90.00
#
_symmetry.space_group_name_H-M   'P 1'
#
loop_
_entity.id
_entity.type
_entity.pdbx_description
1 polymer ?
#
loop_
_entity_poly.entity_id
_entity_poly.type
_entity_poly.pdbx_seq_one_letter_code
_entity_poly.pdbx_strand_id
1 'polypeptide(L)'
;MANIFSDFEIITLEKDHQEPGVFLKARKPSNWKPADLSDIALYSIILGSRTKDLVNLKNAPLIRRLALKYCENRTIRLWIPARIFNTIQWLYCM
;
A
#
# COMPACT_ATOMS: atom_id res chain seq x y z
N MET A 1 1.58 -14.09 -1.78
CA MET A 1 2.49 -13.36 -0.87
C MET A 1 3.85 -14.05 -0.79
N ALA A 2 3.91 -15.38 -0.62
CA ALA A 2 5.15 -16.15 -0.65
C ALA A 2 6.06 -15.86 -1.86
N ASN A 3 5.51 -15.83 -3.09
CA ASN A 3 6.29 -15.56 -4.31
C ASN A 3 6.93 -14.16 -4.38
N ILE A 4 6.40 -13.16 -3.67
CA ILE A 4 6.99 -11.80 -3.68
C ILE A 4 8.29 -11.77 -2.87
N PHE A 5 8.41 -12.67 -1.90
CA PHE A 5 9.56 -12.76 -1.01
C PHE A 5 10.38 -14.03 -1.25
N SER A 6 10.11 -14.77 -2.33
CA SER A 6 10.76 -16.06 -2.59
C SER A 6 12.23 -15.92 -3.00
N ASP A 7 12.65 -14.72 -3.43
CA ASP A 7 14.04 -14.39 -3.75
C ASP A 7 14.82 -13.86 -2.54
N PHE A 8 14.24 -13.90 -1.34
CA PHE A 8 14.88 -13.52 -0.08
C PHE A 8 15.13 -14.74 0.81
N GLU A 9 16.23 -14.69 1.55
CA GLU A 9 16.51 -15.58 2.67
C GLU A 9 16.06 -14.89 3.96
N ILE A 10 15.06 -15.46 4.63
CA ILE A 10 14.55 -14.95 5.90
C ILE A 10 15.52 -15.33 7.03
N ILE A 11 16.06 -14.33 7.72
CA ILE A 11 17.01 -14.51 8.82
C ILE A 11 16.27 -14.60 10.16
N THR A 12 15.33 -13.68 10.40
CA THR A 12 14.42 -13.73 11.56
C THR A 12 13.05 -13.18 11.21
N LEU A 13 12.03 -13.71 11.87
CA LEU A 13 10.65 -13.23 11.83
C LEU A 13 10.14 -13.17 13.26
N GLU A 14 9.98 -11.95 13.78
CA GLU A 14 9.58 -11.70 15.16
C GLU A 14 8.21 -11.05 15.20
N LYS A 15 7.37 -11.41 16.17
CA LYS A 15 6.07 -10.74 16.33
C LYS A 15 6.31 -9.31 16.80
N ASP A 16 5.62 -8.36 16.20
CA ASP A 16 5.62 -6.99 16.70
C ASP A 16 4.90 -6.96 18.06
N HIS A 17 5.58 -6.42 19.07
CA HIS A 17 5.08 -6.33 20.44
C HIS A 17 4.19 -5.11 20.66
N GLN A 18 4.26 -4.10 19.79
CA GLN A 18 3.54 -2.84 19.92
C GLN A 18 2.24 -2.83 19.11
N GLU A 19 2.28 -3.36 17.89
CA GLU A 19 1.17 -3.33 16.95
C GLU A 19 0.91 -4.72 16.34
N PRO A 20 -0.28 -4.99 15.79
CA PRO A 20 -0.51 -6.21 15.01
C PRO A 20 0.42 -6.28 13.79
N GLY A 21 1.41 -7.19 13.84
CA GLY A 21 2.37 -7.33 12.74
C GLY A 21 3.54 -8.26 13.07
N VAL A 22 4.50 -8.30 12.16
CA VAL A 22 5.78 -9.03 12.32
C VAL A 22 6.94 -8.18 11.81
N PHE A 23 8.05 -8.19 12.52
CA PHE A 23 9.33 -7.70 12.03
C PHE A 23 10.01 -8.76 11.20
N LEU A 24 10.31 -8.41 9.95
CA LEU A 24 11.05 -9.27 9.02
C LEU A 24 12.49 -8.76 8.88
N LYS A 25 13.45 -9.61 9.20
CA LYS A 25 14.85 -9.43 8.80
C LYS A 25 15.19 -10.47 7.73
N ALA A 26 15.47 -10.02 6.53
CA ALA A 26 15.82 -10.88 5.41
C ALA A 26 17.03 -10.33 4.64
N ARG A 27 17.72 -11.19 3.91
CA ARG A 27 18.80 -10.79 2.99
C ARG A 27 18.57 -11.39 1.61
N LYS A 28 19.22 -10.81 0.61
CA LYS A 28 19.36 -11.47 -0.70
C LYS A 28 20.37 -12.61 -0.57
N PRO A 29 20.09 -13.80 -1.12
CA PRO A 29 21.05 -14.90 -1.17
C PRO A 29 22.28 -14.52 -2.02
N SER A 30 23.40 -15.21 -1.81
CA SER A 30 24.66 -14.93 -2.51
C SER A 30 24.57 -15.08 -4.03
N ASN A 31 23.71 -15.97 -4.52
CA ASN A 31 23.44 -16.23 -5.93
C ASN A 31 22.10 -15.62 -6.39
N TRP A 32 21.70 -14.47 -5.82
CA TRP A 32 20.41 -13.85 -6.07
C TRP A 32 20.09 -13.70 -7.56
N LYS A 33 18.89 -14.15 -7.91
CA LYS A 33 18.25 -13.89 -9.20
C LYS A 33 16.85 -13.35 -8.91
N PRO A 34 16.40 -12.31 -9.64
CA PRO A 34 15.05 -11.78 -9.45
C PRO A 34 14.02 -12.87 -9.72
N ALA A 35 13.04 -13.00 -8.83
CA ALA A 35 11.87 -13.82 -9.09
C ALA A 35 11.05 -13.20 -10.21
N ASP A 36 10.46 -14.04 -11.07
CA ASP A 36 9.49 -13.55 -12.05
C ASP A 36 8.18 -13.22 -11.34
N LEU A 37 7.81 -11.94 -11.35
CA LEU A 37 6.60 -11.40 -10.74
C LEU A 37 5.60 -10.88 -11.78
N SER A 38 5.83 -11.14 -13.08
CA SER A 38 4.98 -10.65 -14.18
C SER A 38 3.52 -11.08 -14.07
N ASP A 39 3.26 -12.21 -13.41
CA ASP A 39 1.91 -12.72 -13.16
C ASP A 39 1.23 -12.22 -11.89
N ILE A 40 1.92 -11.40 -11.08
CA ILE A 40 1.40 -10.92 -9.81
C ILE A 40 0.93 -9.48 -9.95
N ALA A 41 -0.39 -9.27 -9.95
CA ALA A 41 -0.97 -7.94 -9.81
C ALA A 41 -0.89 -7.47 -8.35
N LEU A 42 -0.40 -6.25 -8.10
CA LEU A 42 -0.37 -5.63 -6.77
C LEU A 42 -1.58 -4.73 -6.57
N TYR A 43 -2.04 -4.62 -5.32
CA TYR A 43 -3.09 -3.66 -5.00
C TYR A 43 -2.55 -2.24 -5.09
N SER A 44 -3.16 -1.41 -5.94
CA SER A 44 -2.84 0.00 -6.05
C SER A 44 -3.76 0.81 -5.15
N ILE A 45 -3.17 1.50 -4.17
CA ILE A 45 -3.91 2.47 -3.34
C ILE A 45 -4.46 3.61 -4.20
N ILE A 46 -3.72 4.01 -5.25
CA ILE A 46 -4.11 5.06 -6.17
C ILE A 46 -5.38 4.69 -6.93
N LEU A 47 -5.48 3.45 -7.45
CA LEU A 47 -6.66 3.00 -8.19
C LEU A 47 -7.77 2.45 -7.29
N GLY A 48 -7.43 1.90 -6.12
CA GLY A 48 -8.35 1.13 -5.29
C GLY A 48 -8.62 -0.28 -5.84
N SER A 49 -7.74 -0.80 -6.69
CA SER A 49 -7.88 -2.09 -7.35
C SER A 49 -6.50 -2.72 -7.61
N ARG A 50 -6.48 -4.01 -7.95
CA ARG A 50 -5.23 -4.71 -8.33
C ARG A 50 -4.84 -4.36 -9.76
N THR A 51 -3.55 -4.10 -9.97
CA THR A 51 -2.97 -3.80 -11.27
C THR A 51 -1.57 -4.41 -11.39
N LYS A 52 -1.16 -4.75 -12.62
CA LYS A 52 0.23 -5.14 -12.93
C LYS A 52 1.07 -3.94 -13.38
N ASP A 53 0.40 -2.85 -13.79
CA ASP A 53 1.06 -1.69 -14.38
C ASP A 53 1.43 -0.65 -13.33
N LEU A 54 2.50 0.09 -13.63
CA LEU A 54 2.85 1.29 -12.88
C LEU A 54 1.79 2.36 -13.08
N VAL A 55 1.22 2.81 -11.97
CA VAL A 55 0.07 3.70 -11.96
C VAL A 55 0.43 5.05 -11.37
N ASN A 56 0.00 6.09 -12.07
CA ASN A 56 0.12 7.47 -11.62
C ASN A 56 -1.25 7.98 -11.13
N LEU A 57 -1.26 9.03 -10.30
CA LEU A 57 -2.48 9.68 -9.84
C LEU A 57 -3.39 10.13 -11.00
N LYS A 58 -2.82 10.47 -12.15
CA LYS A 58 -3.59 10.83 -13.36
C LYS A 58 -4.50 9.70 -13.86
N ASN A 59 -4.11 8.44 -13.63
CA ASN A 59 -4.81 7.25 -14.07
C ASN A 59 -5.98 6.88 -13.14
N ALA A 60 -6.04 7.47 -11.94
CA ALA A 60 -7.12 7.19 -11.01
C ALA A 60 -8.44 7.85 -11.44
N PRO A 61 -9.59 7.23 -11.12
CA PRO A 61 -10.90 7.84 -11.30
C PRO A 61 -10.98 9.22 -10.64
N LEU A 62 -11.70 10.15 -11.26
CA LEU A 62 -11.79 11.54 -10.79
C LEU A 62 -12.18 11.65 -9.31
N ILE A 63 -13.18 10.87 -8.88
CA ILE A 63 -13.65 10.82 -7.49
C ILE A 63 -12.49 10.44 -6.55
N ARG A 64 -11.73 9.40 -6.91
CA ARG A 64 -10.61 8.91 -6.09
C ARG A 64 -9.45 9.90 -6.06
N ARG A 65 -9.16 10.57 -7.19
CA ARG A 65 -8.17 11.66 -7.23
C ARG A 65 -8.52 12.81 -6.30
N LEU A 66 -9.79 13.22 -6.30
CA LEU A 66 -10.27 14.29 -5.43
C LEU A 66 -10.21 13.85 -3.95
N ALA A 67 -10.65 12.63 -3.64
CA ALA A 67 -10.59 12.07 -2.30
C ALA A 67 -9.15 11.98 -1.75
N LEU A 68 -8.19 11.53 -2.57
CA LEU A 68 -6.78 11.45 -2.17
C LEU A 68 -6.18 12.85 -1.91
N LYS A 69 -6.43 13.81 -2.81
CA LYS A 69 -6.02 15.23 -2.60
C LYS A 69 -6.65 15.83 -1.34
N TYR A 70 -7.88 15.43 -1.06
CA TYR A 70 -8.61 15.87 0.11
C TYR A 70 -8.00 15.30 1.41
N CYS A 71 -7.66 14.01 1.44
CA CYS A 71 -6.96 13.39 2.58
C CYS A 71 -5.57 14.00 2.83
N GLU A 72 -4.88 14.42 1.77
CA GLU A 72 -3.56 15.08 1.88
C GLU A 72 -3.66 16.49 2.50
N ASN A 73 -4.79 17.17 2.29
CA ASN A 73 -4.96 18.57 2.68
C ASN A 73 -5.43 18.72 4.13
N ARG A 74 -4.46 18.94 5.03
CA ARG A 74 -4.70 19.14 6.48
C ARG A 74 -5.63 20.30 6.82
N THR A 75 -5.71 21.31 5.96
CA THR A 75 -6.53 22.51 6.21
C THR A 75 -8.02 22.24 5.98
N ILE A 76 -8.36 21.35 5.05
CA ILE A 76 -9.76 21.04 4.72
C ILE A 76 -10.42 20.20 5.84
N ARG A 77 -9.62 19.45 6.61
CA ARG A 77 -10.07 18.73 7.82
C ARG A 77 -10.78 19.64 8.84
N LEU A 78 -10.45 20.94 8.85
CA LEU A 78 -11.06 21.92 9.76
C LEU A 78 -12.45 22.38 9.31
N TRP A 79 -12.79 22.22 8.03
CA TRP A 79 -14.01 22.79 7.42
C TRP A 79 -15.14 21.79 7.24
N ILE A 80 -14.87 20.50 7.41
CA ILE A 80 -15.84 19.42 7.18
C ILE A 80 -16.08 18.64 8.47
N PRO A 81 -17.33 18.29 8.79
CA PRO A 81 -17.65 17.51 9.98
C PRO A 81 -16.81 16.25 10.08
N ALA A 82 -16.23 16.00 11.27
CA ALA A 82 -15.32 14.89 11.52
C ALA A 82 -15.88 13.51 11.09
N ARG A 83 -17.21 13.31 11.16
CA ARG A 83 -17.86 12.08 10.68
C ARG A 83 -17.68 11.85 9.18
N ILE A 84 -17.92 12.89 8.37
CA ILE A 84 -17.77 12.80 6.90
C ILE A 84 -16.31 12.60 6.54
N PHE A 85 -15.42 13.32 7.22
CA PHE A 85 -13.96 13.17 7.05
C PHE A 85 -13.50 11.73 7.33
N ASN A 86 -13.91 11.16 8.46
CA ASN A 86 -13.54 9.80 8.85
C ASN A 86 -14.08 8.74 7.87
N THR A 87 -15.29 8.92 7.33
CA THR A 87 -15.86 8.01 6.32
C THR A 87 -15.08 8.06 5.00
N ILE A 88 -14.73 9.25 4.51
CA ILE A 88 -13.93 9.40 3.28
C ILE A 88 -12.52 8.85 3.49
N GLN A 89 -11.90 9.15 4.63
CA GLN A 89 -10.57 8.64 4.96
C GLN A 89 -10.56 7.10 5.03
N TRP A 90 -11.58 6.49 5.65
CA TRP A 90 -11.67 5.04 5.74
C TRP A 90 -11.93 4.36 4.39
N LEU A 91 -12.73 4.97 3.51
CA LEU A 91 -13.07 4.39 2.20
C LEU A 91 -11.96 4.55 1.15
N TYR A 92 -11.14 5.60 1.25
CA TYR A 92 -10.24 5.98 0.17
C TYR A 92 -8.76 6.08 0.56
N CYS A 93 -8.44 6.22 1.85
CA CYS A 93 -7.11 6.54 2.35
C CYS A 93 -6.54 5.54 3.38
N MET A 94 -7.35 4.61 3.90
CA MET A 94 -6.88 3.39 4.58
C MET A 94 -6.88 2.19 3.63
#